data_AF-A0A0F7PWL8-F1
#
_entry.id   AF-A0A0F7PWL8-F1
#
_cell.length_a   1.000
_cell.length_b   1.000
_cell.length_c   1.000
_cell.angle_alpha   90.00
_cell.angle_beta   90.00
_cell.angle_gamma   90.00
#
_symmetry.space_group_name_H-M   'P 1'
#
loop_
_entity.id
_entity.type
_entity.pdbx_description
1 polymer ?
#
loop_
_entity_poly.entity_id
_entity_poly.type
_entity_poly.pdbx_seq_one_letter_code
_entity_poly.pdbx_strand_id
1 'polypeptide(L)'
;MAFLDSVKNLMKFNKNNETKQKNDVSTVEKSDLSDKNNEPITKVGHNATLIIIYQDDRGQSLTTPQIISGYIGEELHLRFKEFPNYDLINISGFTSAFVDPYGSITLTYRKHQGADVWLFSQDIDKQKLLMRPVFIRGDFGERFELNAPTIPDYSLQKAVGPTRGVFSDKQQLVTYYYRKSRWKIVDHNVHYLRINSYCLSYTEPEGHDISVTLAPDTIWQTFESIQLINNDWWYNIGGNAWVKFDEQRMELLENNPYTLSDTLKIAPIQDDPELSIPEPVKLSVTAEINFVPNQKLALYDRPFGKKINEIENGKTVLITARNRVGRMLWFEVDGLGWTIWEYLQF
;
A
#
# COMPACT_ATOMS: atom_id res chain seq x y z
N MET A 1 30.94 12.45 18.95
CA MET A 1 30.13 13.68 18.75
C MET A 1 30.93 14.90 18.28
N ALA A 2 32.27 14.88 18.19
CA ALA A 2 33.05 16.05 17.78
C ALA A 2 33.17 16.29 16.25
N PHE A 3 32.71 15.36 15.41
CA PHE A 3 32.89 15.46 13.95
C PHE A 3 31.76 16.25 13.25
N LEU A 4 30.56 16.29 13.82
CA LEU A 4 29.39 16.94 13.21
C LEU A 4 29.42 18.48 13.35
N ASP A 5 30.08 19.03 14.36
CA ASP A 5 30.15 20.48 14.56
C ASP A 5 31.12 21.20 13.61
N SER A 6 32.13 20.49 13.10
CA SER A 6 33.09 21.09 12.15
C SER A 6 32.49 21.30 10.75
N VAL A 7 31.49 20.50 10.37
CA VAL A 7 30.85 20.56 9.04
C VAL A 7 29.85 21.72 8.93
N LYS A 8 29.19 22.09 10.03
CA LYS A 8 28.24 23.22 10.04
C LYS A 8 28.89 24.59 9.85
N ASN A 9 30.15 24.76 10.26
CA ASN A 9 30.85 26.05 10.13
C ASN A 9 31.34 26.33 8.69
N LEU A 10 31.55 25.30 7.85
CA LEU A 10 31.96 25.50 6.45
C LEU A 10 30.81 25.93 5.52
N MET A 11 29.58 25.51 5.80
CA MET A 11 28.40 25.81 4.97
C MET A 11 27.98 27.30 4.98
N LYS A 12 28.41 28.10 5.96
CA LYS A 12 28.03 29.52 6.07
C LYS A 12 28.88 30.47 5.22
N PHE A 13 30.07 30.06 4.79
CA PHE A 13 31.00 30.96 4.07
C PHE A 13 30.76 31.03 2.55
N ASN A 14 29.98 30.12 1.97
CA ASN A 14 29.93 29.96 0.51
C ASN A 14 28.70 30.60 -0.17
N LYS A 15 27.99 31.52 0.49
CA LYS A 15 26.80 32.20 -0.07
C LYS A 15 27.07 33.56 -0.71
N ASN A 16 28.30 34.08 -0.60
CA ASN A 16 28.68 35.36 -1.18
C ASN A 16 29.80 35.14 -2.19
N ASN A 17 29.46 34.92 -3.47
CA ASN A 17 30.19 35.40 -4.65
C ASN A 17 29.68 34.70 -5.92
N GLU A 18 28.62 35.25 -6.51
CA GLU A 18 28.31 35.07 -7.93
C GLU A 18 28.19 36.45 -8.58
N THR A 19 29.15 36.79 -9.46
CA THR A 19 28.87 37.73 -10.56
C THR A 19 29.70 37.40 -11.80
N LYS A 20 28.97 36.96 -12.84
CA LYS A 20 29.12 37.17 -14.29
C LYS A 20 30.50 37.52 -14.86
N GLN A 21 30.91 36.79 -15.91
CA GLN A 21 31.42 37.45 -17.12
C GLN A 21 31.16 36.63 -18.40
N LYS A 22 30.86 37.40 -19.46
CA LYS A 22 30.38 37.01 -20.79
C LYS A 22 31.52 37.17 -21.79
N ASN A 23 31.49 36.34 -22.82
CA ASN A 23 32.40 36.29 -23.97
C ASN A 23 32.59 37.63 -24.68
N ASP A 24 33.77 37.83 -25.26
CA ASP A 24 33.90 38.46 -26.57
C ASP A 24 35.10 37.94 -27.37
N VAL A 25 34.93 37.85 -28.68
CA VAL A 25 35.87 37.33 -29.68
C VAL A 25 36.26 38.47 -30.60
N SER A 26 37.55 38.59 -30.94
CA SER A 26 37.99 39.25 -32.18
C SER A 26 39.40 38.82 -32.59
N THR A 27 39.70 39.06 -33.86
CA THR A 27 40.50 38.23 -34.75
C THR A 27 41.59 39.07 -35.46
N VAL A 28 42.67 38.39 -35.86
CA VAL A 28 43.69 38.69 -36.92
C VAL A 28 44.72 39.81 -36.69
N GLU A 29 46.01 39.48 -36.78
CA GLU A 29 46.90 39.76 -37.94
C GLU A 29 48.33 39.23 -37.72
N LYS A 30 49.03 38.94 -38.83
CA LYS A 30 50.38 38.36 -38.93
C LYS A 30 51.32 39.42 -39.54
N SER A 31 52.50 39.65 -38.96
CA SER A 31 53.74 39.95 -39.72
C SER A 31 55.03 39.90 -38.87
N ASP A 32 56.01 39.18 -39.42
CA ASP A 32 57.46 39.40 -39.52
C ASP A 32 58.43 39.61 -38.31
N LEU A 33 59.31 38.60 -38.21
CA LEU A 33 60.79 38.60 -38.16
C LEU A 33 61.58 39.36 -37.06
N SER A 34 62.34 38.51 -36.34
CA SER A 34 63.76 38.63 -35.97
C SER A 34 64.16 39.03 -34.54
N ASP A 35 65.13 38.24 -34.07
CA ASP A 35 66.13 38.44 -33.03
C ASP A 35 65.84 38.07 -31.56
N LYS A 36 66.42 36.90 -31.23
CA LYS A 36 67.27 36.59 -30.07
C LYS A 36 66.87 37.22 -28.73
N ASN A 37 66.44 36.35 -27.81
CA ASN A 37 67.30 35.94 -26.71
C ASN A 37 66.77 34.67 -26.04
N ASN A 38 67.69 33.73 -25.85
CA ASN A 38 67.52 32.54 -25.05
C ASN A 38 67.32 32.93 -23.59
N GLU A 39 66.11 32.78 -23.08
CA GLU A 39 65.92 32.25 -21.73
C GLU A 39 65.37 30.85 -21.88
N PRO A 40 65.90 29.84 -21.16
CA PRO A 40 65.25 28.54 -21.16
C PRO A 40 63.88 28.73 -20.54
N ILE A 41 62.83 28.64 -21.35
CA ILE A 41 61.48 28.43 -20.85
C ILE A 41 61.51 27.04 -20.22
N THR A 42 61.82 26.98 -18.93
CA THR A 42 61.47 25.83 -18.09
C THR A 42 59.96 25.70 -18.13
N LYS A 43 59.43 24.98 -19.12
CA LYS A 43 58.15 24.29 -18.97
C LYS A 43 58.39 23.21 -17.94
N VAL A 44 58.33 23.60 -16.66
CA VAL A 44 58.28 22.65 -15.56
C VAL A 44 56.92 21.97 -15.68
N GLY A 45 56.91 20.76 -16.26
CA GLY A 45 55.77 19.88 -16.14
C GLY A 45 55.65 19.44 -14.68
N HIS A 46 54.43 19.29 -14.19
CA HIS A 46 54.13 18.63 -12.92
C HIS A 46 54.96 17.33 -12.77
N ASN A 47 55.56 17.08 -11.59
CA ASN A 47 56.42 15.92 -11.34
C ASN A 47 55.73 14.80 -10.52
N ALA A 48 54.44 14.96 -10.23
CA ALA A 48 53.60 13.95 -9.61
C ALA A 48 52.27 13.79 -10.35
N THR A 49 51.76 12.56 -10.41
CA THR A 49 50.46 12.22 -10.98
C THR A 49 49.69 11.30 -10.02
N LEU A 50 48.43 11.64 -9.78
CA LEU A 50 47.52 10.91 -8.91
C LEU A 50 46.31 10.44 -9.71
N ILE A 51 46.03 9.14 -9.66
CA ILE A 51 44.86 8.53 -10.29
C ILE A 51 43.78 8.31 -9.23
N ILE A 52 42.59 8.88 -9.43
CA ILE A 52 41.45 8.70 -8.54
C ILE A 52 40.47 7.74 -9.21
N ILE A 53 40.29 6.58 -8.58
CA ILE A 53 39.40 5.51 -9.03
C ILE A 53 38.09 5.60 -8.26
N TYR A 54 36.98 5.58 -8.97
CA TYR A 54 35.63 5.60 -8.41
C TYR A 54 34.96 4.25 -8.67
N GLN A 55 34.70 3.48 -7.62
CA GLN A 55 34.12 2.14 -7.74
C GLN A 55 32.99 1.93 -6.75
N ASP A 56 32.10 0.98 -7.02
CA ASP A 56 31.12 0.50 -6.06
C ASP A 56 31.74 -0.51 -5.06
N ASP A 57 30.97 -0.97 -4.09
CA ASP A 57 31.39 -1.95 -3.08
C ASP A 57 31.54 -3.38 -3.62
N ARG A 58 31.29 -3.59 -4.91
CA ARG A 58 31.58 -4.82 -5.68
C ARG A 58 32.83 -4.66 -6.57
N GLY A 59 33.48 -3.49 -6.53
CA GLY A 59 34.68 -3.17 -7.33
C GLY A 59 34.37 -2.78 -8.78
N GLN A 60 33.11 -2.55 -9.15
CA GLN A 60 32.74 -2.08 -10.48
C GLN A 60 32.97 -0.56 -10.60
N SER A 61 33.64 -0.14 -11.67
CA SER A 61 33.92 1.28 -11.92
C SER A 61 32.63 2.05 -12.18
N LEU A 62 32.40 3.13 -11.42
CA LEU A 62 31.22 3.99 -11.55
C LEU A 62 31.37 5.05 -12.65
N THR A 63 32.61 5.42 -12.96
CA THR A 63 32.95 6.39 -14.01
C THR A 63 34.41 6.20 -14.42
N THR A 64 34.88 6.94 -15.41
CA THR A 64 36.29 6.96 -15.80
C THR A 64 37.14 7.55 -14.67
N PRO A 65 38.33 6.98 -14.36
CA PRO A 65 39.22 7.55 -13.35
C PRO A 65 39.57 9.01 -13.64
N GLN A 66 39.71 9.80 -12.58
CA GLN A 66 40.19 11.17 -12.69
C GLN A 66 41.71 11.19 -12.52
N ILE A 67 42.40 11.96 -13.33
CA ILE A 67 43.85 12.15 -13.24
C ILE A 67 44.11 13.58 -12.78
N ILE A 68 44.91 13.74 -11.73
CA ILE A 68 45.37 15.03 -11.23
C ILE A 68 46.89 15.03 -11.24
N SER A 69 47.51 16.12 -11.70
CA SER A 69 48.95 16.29 -11.67
C SER A 69 49.31 17.48 -10.77
N GLY A 70 50.46 17.39 -10.12
CA GLY A 70 50.95 18.41 -9.18
C GLY A 70 52.45 18.28 -8.94
N TYR A 71 52.94 18.96 -7.92
CA TYR A 71 54.32 18.83 -7.46
C TYR A 71 54.41 18.01 -6.19
N ILE A 72 55.44 17.17 -6.07
CA ILE A 72 55.73 16.46 -4.81
C ILE A 72 55.85 17.49 -3.67
N GLY A 73 55.12 17.26 -2.58
CA GLY A 73 55.01 18.14 -1.41
C GLY A 73 53.87 19.17 -1.49
N GLU A 74 53.25 19.36 -2.65
CA GLU A 74 52.10 20.26 -2.82
C GLU A 74 50.84 19.68 -2.15
N GLU A 75 50.05 20.54 -1.51
CA GLU A 75 48.82 20.14 -0.80
C GLU A 75 47.74 19.68 -1.78
N LEU A 76 47.16 18.51 -1.48
CA LEU A 76 46.12 17.90 -2.31
C LEU A 76 44.75 18.47 -1.96
N HIS A 77 44.21 19.28 -2.87
CA HIS A 77 42.85 19.81 -2.76
C HIS A 77 41.87 18.92 -3.54
N LEU A 78 41.41 17.83 -2.91
CA LEU A 78 40.47 16.89 -3.52
C LEU A 78 39.03 17.14 -3.07
N ARG A 79 38.12 17.36 -4.03
CA ARG A 79 36.66 17.27 -3.80
C ARG A 79 36.17 15.89 -4.21
N PHE A 80 35.58 15.15 -3.27
CA PHE A 80 35.00 13.84 -3.58
C PHE A 80 33.78 14.01 -4.48
N LYS A 81 33.75 13.24 -5.57
CA LYS A 81 32.62 13.22 -6.50
C LYS A 81 31.42 12.58 -5.82
N GLU A 82 30.24 13.18 -5.98
CA GLU A 82 28.98 12.59 -5.56
C GLU A 82 28.36 11.82 -6.73
N PHE A 83 27.73 10.69 -6.42
CA PHE A 83 26.97 9.90 -7.38
C PHE A 83 25.53 9.81 -6.87
N PRO A 84 24.50 10.08 -7.71
CA PRO A 84 23.11 9.96 -7.30
C PRO A 84 22.79 8.56 -6.78
N ASN A 85 22.17 8.48 -5.60
CA ASN A 85 21.81 7.24 -4.91
C ASN A 85 23.00 6.38 -4.45
N TYR A 86 24.14 7.00 -4.17
CA TYR A 86 25.30 6.34 -3.58
C TYR A 86 25.87 7.16 -2.43
N ASP A 87 26.36 6.46 -1.40
CA ASP A 87 27.14 7.04 -0.31
C ASP A 87 28.61 6.64 -0.46
N LEU A 88 29.54 7.57 -0.24
CA LEU A 88 30.96 7.25 -0.12
C LEU A 88 31.19 6.53 1.21
N ILE A 89 31.63 5.27 1.17
CA ILE A 89 31.78 4.43 2.37
C ILE A 89 33.24 4.13 2.74
N ASN A 90 34.17 4.25 1.79
CA ASN A 90 35.58 4.00 2.05
C ASN A 90 36.49 4.81 1.11
N ILE A 91 37.64 5.21 1.63
CA ILE A 91 38.70 5.90 0.90
C ILE A 91 40.02 5.15 1.16
N SER A 92 40.64 4.66 0.09
CA SER A 92 41.91 3.94 0.12
C SER A 92 43.00 4.78 -0.53
N GLY A 93 44.21 4.79 0.05
CA GLY A 93 45.38 5.48 -0.51
C GLY A 93 45.36 7.02 -0.37
N PHE A 94 44.49 7.56 0.50
CA PHE A 94 44.38 9.01 0.68
C PHE A 94 45.64 9.63 1.29
N THR A 95 46.08 10.75 0.72
CA THR A 95 47.18 11.58 1.22
C THR A 95 46.75 13.05 1.22
N SER A 96 47.30 13.86 2.14
CA SER A 96 47.04 15.30 2.19
C SER A 96 47.89 16.12 1.20
N ALA A 97 48.86 15.49 0.54
CA ALA A 97 49.77 16.09 -0.41
C ALA A 97 50.21 15.06 -1.46
N PHE A 98 50.82 15.52 -2.56
CA PHE A 98 51.50 14.64 -3.50
C PHE A 98 52.78 14.10 -2.87
N VAL A 99 52.82 12.80 -2.54
CA VAL A 99 53.96 12.18 -1.84
C VAL A 99 54.87 11.37 -2.77
N ASP A 100 54.33 10.88 -3.89
CA ASP A 100 55.04 10.04 -4.86
C ASP A 100 54.85 10.57 -6.30
N PRO A 101 55.79 10.27 -7.23
CA PRO A 101 55.63 10.60 -8.65
C PRO A 101 54.36 10.00 -9.27
N TYR A 102 53.95 8.82 -8.78
CA TYR A 102 52.74 8.12 -9.20
C TYR A 102 52.02 7.55 -7.98
N GLY A 103 50.77 7.93 -7.80
CA GLY A 103 49.92 7.41 -6.73
C GLY A 103 48.52 7.10 -7.22
N SER A 104 47.73 6.45 -6.36
CA SER A 104 46.30 6.24 -6.60
C SER A 104 45.47 6.37 -5.33
N ILE A 105 44.30 6.99 -5.47
CA ILE A 105 43.25 7.01 -4.45
C ILE A 105 42.06 6.22 -4.98
N THR A 106 41.50 5.32 -4.17
CA THR A 106 40.28 4.60 -4.51
C THR A 106 39.15 5.07 -3.60
N LEU A 107 38.11 5.62 -4.20
CA LEU A 107 36.86 6.02 -3.54
C LEU A 107 35.83 4.92 -3.81
N THR A 108 35.40 4.24 -2.74
CA THR A 108 34.44 3.14 -2.80
C THR A 108 33.08 3.62 -2.30
N TYR A 109 32.06 3.45 -3.13
CA TYR A 109 30.71 3.92 -2.88
C TYR A 109 29.74 2.75 -2.69
N ARG A 110 28.72 2.93 -1.85
CA ARG A 110 27.63 1.98 -1.68
C ARG A 110 26.35 2.55 -2.24
N LYS A 111 25.67 1.76 -3.08
CA LYS A 111 24.38 2.13 -3.63
C LYS A 111 23.30 2.11 -2.55
N HIS A 112 22.39 3.07 -2.59
CA HIS A 112 21.24 3.12 -1.69
C HIS A 112 20.35 1.91 -1.91
N GLN A 113 19.78 1.39 -0.81
CA GLN A 113 18.75 0.36 -0.88
C GLN A 113 17.42 1.02 -1.28
N GLY A 114 16.65 0.36 -2.14
CA GLY A 114 15.26 0.74 -2.32
C GLY A 114 14.41 0.24 -1.15
N ALA A 115 13.19 0.79 -1.04
CA ALA A 115 12.18 0.30 -0.14
C ALA A 115 11.71 -1.12 -0.53
N ASP A 116 11.40 -1.94 0.46
CA ASP A 116 10.93 -3.30 0.28
C ASP A 116 9.63 -3.34 -0.58
N VAL A 117 9.55 -4.32 -1.48
CA VAL A 117 8.33 -4.60 -2.24
C VAL A 117 7.59 -5.74 -1.56
N TRP A 118 6.36 -5.49 -1.11
CA TRP A 118 5.55 -6.47 -0.38
C TRP A 118 4.62 -7.25 -1.31
N LEU A 119 4.42 -8.52 -0.98
CA LEU A 119 3.55 -9.44 -1.67
C LEU A 119 2.55 -10.05 -0.68
N PHE A 120 1.27 -9.93 -1.01
CA PHE A 120 0.18 -10.61 -0.32
C PHE A 120 -0.50 -11.62 -1.25
N SER A 121 -0.95 -12.74 -0.69
CA SER A 121 -1.88 -13.64 -1.35
C SER A 121 -3.16 -13.72 -0.53
N GLN A 122 -4.27 -13.28 -1.13
CA GLN A 122 -5.54 -13.09 -0.43
C GLN A 122 -6.65 -13.87 -1.10
N ASP A 123 -7.50 -14.51 -0.30
CA ASP A 123 -8.76 -15.08 -0.72
C ASP A 123 -9.71 -13.94 -1.11
N ILE A 124 -10.18 -13.93 -2.36
CA ILE A 124 -11.06 -12.87 -2.88
C ILE A 124 -12.46 -12.92 -2.25
N ASP A 125 -12.91 -14.10 -1.85
CA ASP A 125 -14.27 -14.33 -1.35
C ASP A 125 -14.32 -14.15 0.18
N LYS A 126 -13.26 -14.59 0.88
CA LYS A 126 -13.18 -14.50 2.36
C LYS A 126 -12.30 -13.38 2.89
N GLN A 127 -11.63 -12.63 2.02
CA GLN A 127 -10.70 -11.54 2.37
C GLN A 127 -9.56 -11.95 3.31
N LYS A 128 -9.27 -13.24 3.42
CA LYS A 128 -8.27 -13.81 4.32
C LYS A 128 -6.92 -13.95 3.61
N LEU A 129 -5.83 -13.74 4.34
CA LEU A 129 -4.49 -14.10 3.87
C LEU A 129 -4.33 -15.63 3.75
N LEU A 130 -3.94 -16.09 2.57
CA LEU A 130 -3.72 -17.51 2.26
C LEU A 130 -2.31 -17.97 2.65
N MET A 131 -1.36 -17.05 2.68
CA MET A 131 -0.01 -17.27 3.18
C MET A 131 0.48 -16.06 3.95
N ARG A 132 1.59 -16.24 4.68
CA ARG A 132 2.26 -15.12 5.34
C ARG A 132 2.71 -14.09 4.29
N PRO A 133 2.59 -12.79 4.57
CA PRO A 133 3.16 -11.76 3.72
C PRO A 133 4.65 -12.01 3.48
N VAL A 134 5.08 -11.82 2.24
CA VAL A 134 6.50 -11.91 1.86
C VAL A 134 6.94 -10.57 1.25
N PHE A 135 8.24 -10.32 1.22
CA PHE A 135 8.79 -9.13 0.58
C PHE A 135 10.10 -9.47 -0.13
N ILE A 136 10.47 -8.63 -1.09
CA ILE A 136 11.77 -8.66 -1.75
C ILE A 136 12.51 -7.35 -1.48
N ARG A 137 13.85 -7.41 -1.54
CA ARG A 137 14.75 -6.26 -1.41
C ARG A 137 15.63 -6.16 -2.64
N GLY A 138 16.09 -4.96 -2.93
CA GLY A 138 17.02 -4.69 -4.01
C GLY A 138 17.58 -3.27 -3.92
N ASP A 139 18.64 -3.03 -4.68
CA ASP A 139 19.27 -1.73 -4.73
C ASP A 139 18.35 -0.71 -5.43
N PHE A 140 18.44 0.57 -5.09
CA PHE A 140 17.66 1.61 -5.74
C PHE A 140 17.82 1.58 -7.26
N GLY A 141 16.70 1.54 -7.99
CA GLY A 141 16.64 1.45 -9.45
C GLY A 141 16.90 0.04 -10.02
N GLU A 142 17.17 -0.97 -9.19
CA GLU A 142 17.24 -2.36 -9.64
C GLU A 142 15.86 -2.85 -10.09
N ARG A 143 15.81 -3.65 -11.16
CA ARG A 143 14.55 -4.18 -11.71
C ARG A 143 14.07 -5.38 -10.89
N PHE A 144 12.76 -5.49 -10.72
CA PHE A 144 12.13 -6.68 -10.19
C PHE A 144 11.00 -7.17 -11.11
N GLU A 145 10.74 -8.47 -11.01
CA GLU A 145 9.62 -9.15 -11.65
C GLU A 145 9.08 -10.20 -10.68
N LEU A 146 7.77 -10.18 -10.46
CA LEU A 146 7.08 -10.98 -9.46
C LEU A 146 6.08 -11.91 -10.13
N ASN A 147 6.15 -13.19 -9.76
CA ASN A 147 5.20 -14.21 -10.15
C ASN A 147 4.26 -14.53 -8.99
N ALA A 148 3.00 -14.81 -9.33
CA ALA A 148 2.02 -15.27 -8.37
C ALA A 148 2.46 -16.63 -7.80
N PRO A 149 2.52 -16.82 -6.47
CA PRO A 149 2.82 -18.13 -5.90
C PRO A 149 1.71 -19.14 -6.19
N THR A 150 2.06 -20.41 -6.35
CA THR A 150 1.09 -21.51 -6.44
C THR A 150 0.55 -21.83 -5.03
N ILE A 151 -0.77 -21.89 -4.89
CA ILE A 151 -1.45 -22.23 -3.64
C ILE A 151 -2.33 -23.46 -3.89
N PRO A 152 -2.17 -24.56 -3.14
CA PRO A 152 -3.01 -25.76 -3.29
C PRO A 152 -4.49 -25.41 -3.18
N ASP A 153 -5.33 -26.04 -4.00
CA ASP A 153 -6.79 -25.84 -4.05
C ASP A 153 -7.27 -24.43 -4.41
N TYR A 154 -6.38 -23.53 -4.80
CA TYR A 154 -6.69 -22.15 -5.19
C TYR A 154 -6.22 -21.83 -6.61
N SER A 155 -7.01 -21.03 -7.32
CA SER A 155 -6.71 -20.51 -8.64
C SER A 155 -6.54 -18.99 -8.59
N LEU A 156 -5.50 -18.48 -9.25
CA LEU A 156 -5.25 -17.04 -9.35
C LEU A 156 -6.37 -16.38 -10.16
N GLN A 157 -6.97 -15.35 -9.58
CA GLN A 157 -8.03 -14.58 -10.23
C GLN A 157 -7.50 -13.28 -10.82
N LYS A 158 -6.70 -12.53 -10.05
CA LYS A 158 -6.10 -11.27 -10.48
C LYS A 158 -4.90 -10.88 -9.62
N ALA A 159 -4.07 -10.00 -10.14
CA ALA A 159 -3.04 -9.30 -9.38
C ALA A 159 -3.37 -7.80 -9.34
N VAL A 160 -3.11 -7.16 -8.21
CA VAL A 160 -3.25 -5.71 -8.02
C VAL A 160 -1.92 -5.16 -7.54
N GLY A 161 -1.46 -4.07 -8.13
CA GLY A 161 -0.14 -3.48 -7.87
C GLY A 161 0.91 -3.83 -8.93
N PRO A 162 2.14 -3.26 -8.82
CA PRO A 162 3.17 -3.41 -9.83
C PRO A 162 3.85 -4.79 -9.72
N THR A 163 3.50 -5.74 -10.59
CA THR A 163 4.17 -7.06 -10.66
C THR A 163 5.54 -7.01 -11.36
N ARG A 164 5.86 -5.90 -12.03
CA ARG A 164 7.15 -5.61 -12.63
C ARG A 164 7.47 -4.13 -12.37
N GLY A 165 8.73 -3.82 -12.12
CA GLY A 165 9.12 -2.45 -11.83
C GLY A 165 10.58 -2.32 -11.46
N VAL A 166 10.89 -1.23 -10.76
CA VAL A 166 12.19 -1.00 -10.13
C VAL A 166 12.00 -0.69 -8.66
N PHE A 167 12.98 -1.06 -7.85
CA PHE A 167 13.05 -0.61 -6.45
C PHE A 167 13.22 0.91 -6.41
N SER A 168 12.42 1.58 -5.60
CA SER A 168 12.43 3.03 -5.44
C SER A 168 12.53 3.40 -3.96
N ASP A 169 12.49 4.68 -3.64
CA ASP A 169 12.40 5.18 -2.27
C ASP A 169 11.03 4.97 -1.63
N LYS A 170 10.03 4.57 -2.43
CA LYS A 170 8.65 4.33 -1.98
C LYS A 170 8.36 2.84 -1.89
N GLN A 171 7.72 2.45 -0.79
CA GLN A 171 7.21 1.10 -0.60
C GLN A 171 6.18 0.79 -1.70
N GLN A 172 6.31 -0.40 -2.29
CA GLN A 172 5.40 -0.90 -3.31
C GLN A 172 4.70 -2.15 -2.79
N LEU A 173 3.47 -2.33 -3.24
CA LEU A 173 2.64 -3.45 -2.81
C LEU A 173 1.99 -4.18 -3.96
N VAL A 174 2.08 -5.51 -3.92
CA VAL A 174 1.39 -6.42 -4.83
C VAL A 174 0.50 -7.37 -4.06
N THR A 175 -0.78 -7.43 -4.42
CA THR A 175 -1.72 -8.42 -3.89
C THR A 175 -2.20 -9.33 -5.00
N TYR A 176 -1.92 -10.62 -4.87
CA TYR A 176 -2.49 -11.67 -5.70
C TYR A 176 -3.78 -12.18 -5.05
N TYR A 177 -4.88 -12.06 -5.77
CA TYR A 177 -6.19 -12.52 -5.33
C TYR A 177 -6.49 -13.89 -5.91
N TYR A 178 -6.90 -14.82 -5.05
CA TYR A 178 -7.19 -16.20 -5.39
C TYR A 178 -8.62 -16.57 -4.98
N ARG A 179 -9.16 -17.59 -5.63
CA ARG A 179 -10.42 -18.25 -5.29
C ARG A 179 -10.20 -19.75 -5.23
N LYS A 180 -10.96 -20.48 -4.40
CA LYS A 180 -10.92 -21.95 -4.42
C LYS A 180 -11.13 -22.47 -5.85
N SER A 181 -10.27 -23.34 -6.33
CA SER A 181 -10.22 -23.76 -7.75
C SER A 181 -11.52 -24.40 -8.24
N ARG A 182 -12.29 -25.02 -7.34
CA ARG A 182 -13.57 -25.65 -7.67
C ARG A 182 -14.75 -24.69 -7.63
N TRP A 183 -14.57 -23.45 -7.14
CA TRP A 183 -15.63 -22.45 -7.05
C TRP A 183 -15.67 -21.62 -8.32
N LYS A 184 -16.74 -21.79 -9.09
CA LYS A 184 -16.97 -21.10 -10.36
C LYS A 184 -17.64 -19.74 -10.13
N ILE A 185 -18.72 -19.72 -9.34
CA ILE A 185 -19.46 -18.51 -8.97
C ILE A 185 -19.56 -18.48 -7.45
N VAL A 186 -19.36 -17.29 -6.88
CA VAL A 186 -19.66 -16.98 -5.48
C VAL A 186 -20.60 -15.78 -5.49
N ASP A 187 -21.79 -15.96 -4.95
CA ASP A 187 -22.84 -14.95 -4.87
C ASP A 187 -23.22 -14.69 -3.42
N HIS A 188 -23.47 -13.43 -3.09
CA HIS A 188 -23.86 -12.97 -1.75
C HIS A 188 -25.30 -12.42 -1.74
N ASN A 189 -26.04 -12.54 -2.84
CA ASN A 189 -27.45 -12.21 -2.86
C ASN A 189 -28.22 -13.17 -1.94
N VAL A 190 -29.12 -12.59 -1.17
CA VAL A 190 -30.00 -13.32 -0.26
C VAL A 190 -31.07 -14.03 -1.08
N HIS A 191 -31.20 -15.33 -0.88
CA HIS A 191 -32.30 -16.15 -1.38
C HIS A 191 -32.95 -16.87 -0.19
N TYR A 192 -34.04 -17.60 -0.45
CA TYR A 192 -34.69 -18.45 0.54
C TYR A 192 -34.83 -19.87 0.00
N LEU A 193 -34.48 -20.88 0.80
CA LEU A 193 -34.63 -22.29 0.45
C LEU A 193 -35.80 -22.88 1.20
N ARG A 194 -36.83 -23.33 0.47
CA ARG A 194 -37.89 -24.18 1.02
C ARG A 194 -37.42 -25.63 0.97
N ILE A 195 -37.44 -26.30 2.10
CA ILE A 195 -37.02 -27.69 2.25
C ILE A 195 -38.25 -28.59 2.14
N ASN A 196 -38.30 -29.45 1.12
CA ASN A 196 -39.39 -30.38 0.84
C ASN A 196 -39.12 -31.80 1.39
N SER A 197 -37.86 -32.09 1.73
CA SER A 197 -37.42 -33.38 2.30
C SER A 197 -36.17 -33.18 3.14
N TYR A 198 -35.88 -34.12 4.06
CA TYR A 198 -34.70 -34.00 4.92
C TYR A 198 -33.41 -33.79 4.11
N CYS A 199 -32.66 -32.76 4.48
CA CYS A 199 -31.41 -32.36 3.82
C CYS A 199 -30.26 -32.33 4.83
N LEU A 200 -29.16 -32.99 4.47
CA LEU A 200 -27.92 -32.92 5.25
C LEU A 200 -27.22 -31.58 5.02
N SER A 201 -26.53 -31.12 6.06
CA SER A 201 -25.67 -29.94 6.00
C SER A 201 -24.20 -30.33 6.07
N TYR A 202 -23.34 -29.46 5.54
CA TYR A 202 -21.90 -29.67 5.39
C TYR A 202 -21.11 -28.45 5.85
N THR A 203 -19.85 -28.63 6.21
CA THR A 203 -18.97 -27.53 6.67
C THR A 203 -18.69 -26.47 5.59
N GLU A 204 -18.69 -26.91 4.33
CA GLU A 204 -18.47 -26.11 3.11
C GLU A 204 -18.92 -26.94 1.89
N PRO A 205 -18.98 -26.38 0.67
CA PRO A 205 -19.22 -27.17 -0.53
C PRO A 205 -18.21 -28.31 -0.66
N GLU A 206 -18.73 -29.54 -0.82
CA GLU A 206 -17.94 -30.79 -0.86
C GLU A 206 -17.13 -31.06 0.44
N GLY A 207 -17.50 -30.41 1.55
CA GLY A 207 -16.90 -30.62 2.86
C GLY A 207 -17.47 -31.83 3.60
N HIS A 208 -17.20 -31.90 4.90
CA HIS A 208 -17.69 -32.96 5.76
C HIS A 208 -19.13 -32.68 6.20
N ASP A 209 -19.89 -33.74 6.41
CA ASP A 209 -21.22 -33.64 7.01
C ASP A 209 -21.13 -33.08 8.43
N ILE A 210 -22.13 -32.29 8.81
CA ILE A 210 -22.31 -31.80 10.17
C ILE A 210 -23.64 -32.32 10.72
N SER A 211 -23.75 -32.40 12.05
CA SER A 211 -24.94 -32.91 12.75
C SER A 211 -26.14 -31.95 12.72
N VAL A 212 -26.32 -31.24 11.60
CA VAL A 212 -27.46 -30.37 11.33
C VAL A 212 -28.18 -30.93 10.10
N THR A 213 -29.41 -31.37 10.31
CA THR A 213 -30.31 -31.83 9.25
C THR A 213 -31.48 -30.87 9.17
N LEU A 214 -31.77 -30.37 7.96
CA LEU A 214 -32.94 -29.51 7.75
C LEU A 214 -34.18 -30.38 7.60
N ALA A 215 -35.23 -30.01 8.34
CA ALA A 215 -36.52 -30.69 8.29
C ALA A 215 -37.34 -30.22 7.07
N PRO A 216 -38.21 -31.07 6.51
CA PRO A 216 -39.21 -30.65 5.52
C PRO A 216 -40.12 -29.55 6.09
N ASP A 217 -40.76 -28.80 5.19
CA ASP A 217 -41.66 -27.68 5.47
C ASP A 217 -40.99 -26.50 6.22
N THR A 218 -39.67 -26.41 6.16
CA THR A 218 -38.90 -25.27 6.68
C THR A 218 -38.40 -24.37 5.55
N ILE A 219 -38.21 -23.08 5.86
CA ILE A 219 -37.66 -22.10 4.92
C ILE A 219 -36.44 -21.44 5.55
N TRP A 220 -35.32 -21.44 4.84
CA TRP A 220 -34.04 -20.93 5.32
C TRP A 220 -33.55 -19.78 4.46
N GLN A 221 -33.19 -18.68 5.09
CA GLN A 221 -32.48 -17.60 4.39
C GLN A 221 -31.06 -18.07 4.04
N THR A 222 -30.59 -17.74 2.84
CA THR A 222 -29.21 -17.97 2.42
C THR A 222 -28.34 -16.74 2.66
N PHE A 223 -27.06 -16.98 2.96
CA PHE A 223 -26.07 -15.93 3.23
C PHE A 223 -24.96 -15.86 2.17
N GLU A 224 -24.76 -16.96 1.44
CA GLU A 224 -23.80 -17.08 0.36
C GLU A 224 -24.23 -18.27 -0.51
N SER A 225 -24.01 -18.17 -1.81
CA SER A 225 -24.31 -19.22 -2.77
C SER A 225 -23.07 -19.50 -3.62
N ILE A 226 -22.72 -20.76 -3.78
CA ILE A 226 -21.53 -21.18 -4.54
C ILE A 226 -21.95 -22.13 -5.64
N GLN A 227 -21.65 -21.77 -6.88
CA GLN A 227 -21.67 -22.71 -7.99
C GLN A 227 -20.30 -23.33 -8.13
N LEU A 228 -20.22 -24.65 -8.09
CA LEU A 228 -19.00 -25.39 -8.36
C LEU A 228 -18.75 -25.51 -9.87
N ILE A 229 -17.52 -25.88 -10.24
CA ILE A 229 -17.13 -26.09 -11.65
C ILE A 229 -17.92 -27.21 -12.35
N ASN A 230 -18.49 -28.15 -11.59
CA ASN A 230 -19.39 -29.19 -12.10
C ASN A 230 -20.86 -28.71 -12.23
N ASN A 231 -21.11 -27.42 -11.99
CA ASN A 231 -22.42 -26.76 -11.96
C ASN A 231 -23.33 -27.13 -10.77
N ASP A 232 -22.83 -27.88 -9.77
CA ASP A 232 -23.56 -28.06 -8.52
C ASP A 232 -23.68 -26.72 -7.79
N TRP A 233 -24.88 -26.41 -7.30
CA TRP A 233 -25.13 -25.27 -6.44
C TRP A 233 -25.12 -25.67 -4.97
N TRP A 234 -24.53 -24.80 -4.17
CA TRP A 234 -24.47 -24.92 -2.72
C TRP A 234 -24.90 -23.61 -2.07
N TYR A 235 -25.61 -23.69 -0.96
CA TYR A 235 -26.14 -22.54 -0.25
C TYR A 235 -25.75 -22.57 1.22
N ASN A 236 -25.17 -21.49 1.71
CA ASN A 236 -24.92 -21.29 3.13
C ASN A 236 -26.22 -20.87 3.81
N ILE A 237 -26.62 -21.62 4.83
CA ILE A 237 -27.85 -21.40 5.61
C ILE A 237 -27.57 -20.81 6.99
N GLY A 238 -26.32 -20.38 7.23
CA GLY A 238 -25.86 -19.79 8.47
C GLY A 238 -24.56 -20.42 8.98
N GLY A 239 -23.67 -19.59 9.52
CA GLY A 239 -22.40 -20.05 10.10
C GLY A 239 -21.60 -20.94 9.14
N ASN A 240 -21.23 -22.14 9.60
CA ASN A 240 -20.53 -23.15 8.82
C ASN A 240 -21.46 -24.22 8.20
N ALA A 241 -22.76 -23.96 8.06
CA ALA A 241 -23.70 -24.92 7.51
C ALA A 241 -24.03 -24.62 6.04
N TRP A 242 -23.75 -25.59 5.18
CA TRP A 242 -23.97 -25.56 3.74
C TRP A 242 -24.84 -26.71 3.29
N VAL A 243 -25.74 -26.47 2.35
CA VAL A 243 -26.56 -27.51 1.72
C VAL A 243 -26.32 -27.55 0.22
N LYS A 244 -26.22 -28.75 -0.34
CA LYS A 244 -26.19 -28.97 -1.79
C LYS A 244 -27.61 -28.85 -2.32
N PHE A 245 -27.80 -28.07 -3.38
CA PHE A 245 -29.08 -27.94 -4.05
C PHE A 245 -29.49 -29.24 -4.73
N ASP A 246 -30.72 -29.65 -4.47
CA ASP A 246 -31.37 -30.82 -5.06
C ASP A 246 -32.84 -30.47 -5.28
N GLU A 247 -33.24 -30.29 -6.54
CA GLU A 247 -34.59 -29.87 -6.93
C GLU A 247 -35.70 -30.83 -6.44
N GLN A 248 -35.36 -32.09 -6.13
CA GLN A 248 -36.31 -33.05 -5.58
C GLN A 248 -36.54 -32.84 -4.07
N ARG A 249 -35.58 -32.21 -3.39
CA ARG A 249 -35.59 -32.03 -1.93
C ARG A 249 -35.81 -30.60 -1.49
N MET A 250 -35.59 -29.62 -2.37
CA MET A 250 -35.74 -28.21 -2.04
C MET A 250 -36.10 -27.36 -3.24
N GLU A 251 -36.66 -26.18 -2.95
CA GLU A 251 -37.05 -25.16 -3.92
C GLU A 251 -36.36 -23.84 -3.54
N LEU A 252 -35.77 -23.17 -4.53
CA LEU A 252 -35.19 -21.84 -4.37
C LEU A 252 -36.27 -20.77 -4.56
N LEU A 253 -36.37 -19.84 -3.63
CA LEU A 253 -37.29 -18.73 -3.63
C LEU A 253 -36.51 -17.41 -3.65
N GLU A 254 -36.82 -16.54 -4.61
CA GLU A 254 -36.19 -15.22 -4.76
C GLU A 254 -36.58 -14.24 -3.66
N ASN A 255 -37.76 -14.43 -3.06
CA ASN A 255 -38.32 -13.52 -2.07
C ASN A 255 -38.71 -14.27 -0.79
N ASN A 256 -38.73 -13.55 0.33
CA ASN A 256 -39.18 -14.11 1.60
C ASN A 256 -40.66 -14.50 1.46
N PRO A 257 -41.03 -15.78 1.60
CA PRO A 257 -42.42 -16.21 1.52
C PRO A 257 -43.23 -15.83 2.78
N TYR A 258 -42.56 -15.44 3.87
CA TYR A 258 -43.22 -14.89 5.03
C TYR A 258 -43.47 -13.39 4.80
N THR A 259 -44.71 -13.06 4.51
CA THR A 259 -45.19 -11.70 4.72
C THR A 259 -45.47 -11.53 6.21
N LEU A 260 -44.85 -10.51 6.82
CA LEU A 260 -45.35 -9.99 8.09
C LEU A 260 -46.80 -9.57 7.84
N SER A 261 -47.76 -10.37 8.27
CA SER A 261 -49.15 -9.93 8.24
C SER A 261 -49.29 -8.74 9.18
N ASP A 262 -50.08 -7.74 8.80
CA ASP A 262 -50.44 -6.61 9.70
C ASP A 262 -51.13 -7.08 11.00
N THR A 263 -51.46 -8.38 11.09
CA THR A 263 -52.03 -9.05 12.27
C THR A 263 -50.99 -9.64 13.23
N LEU A 264 -49.72 -9.78 12.83
CA LEU A 264 -48.61 -10.06 13.76
C LEU A 264 -48.31 -8.78 14.53
N LYS A 265 -49.08 -8.56 15.60
CA LYS A 265 -48.73 -7.57 16.62
C LYS A 265 -47.44 -8.06 17.30
N ILE A 266 -46.29 -7.65 16.79
CA ILE A 266 -45.05 -7.68 17.56
C ILE A 266 -45.39 -6.94 18.85
N ALA A 267 -45.23 -7.60 20.00
CA ALA A 267 -45.42 -6.93 21.29
C ALA A 267 -44.61 -5.62 21.25
N PRO A 268 -45.17 -4.46 21.64
CA PRO A 268 -44.41 -3.23 21.64
C PRO A 268 -43.11 -3.48 22.40
N ILE A 269 -41.98 -3.16 21.76
CA ILE A 269 -40.60 -3.34 22.28
C ILE A 269 -40.42 -2.73 23.68
N GLN A 270 -41.37 -1.91 24.13
CA GLN A 270 -41.35 -1.16 25.39
C GLN A 270 -41.41 -2.04 26.66
N ASP A 271 -41.87 -3.29 26.58
CA ASP A 271 -42.02 -4.15 27.77
C ASP A 271 -40.81 -5.07 28.05
N ASP A 272 -39.77 -5.05 27.21
CA ASP A 272 -38.51 -5.78 27.47
C ASP A 272 -37.44 -4.81 28.06
N PRO A 273 -37.04 -5.01 29.33
CA PRO A 273 -36.01 -4.18 29.98
C PRO A 273 -34.67 -4.15 29.24
N GLU A 274 -34.31 -5.19 28.47
CA GLU A 274 -33.06 -5.22 27.70
C GLU A 274 -33.14 -4.48 26.35
N LEU A 275 -34.36 -4.23 25.85
CA LEU A 275 -34.62 -3.48 24.60
C LEU A 275 -35.13 -2.05 24.87
N SER A 276 -35.18 -1.63 26.14
CA SER A 276 -35.51 -0.27 26.51
C SER A 276 -34.48 0.70 25.91
N ILE A 277 -34.93 1.56 25.01
CA ILE A 277 -34.11 2.62 24.43
C ILE A 277 -34.11 3.78 25.44
N PRO A 278 -32.97 4.10 26.08
CA PRO A 278 -32.91 5.18 27.06
C PRO A 278 -33.16 6.55 26.39
N GLU A 279 -33.49 7.55 27.21
CA GLU A 279 -33.65 8.91 26.70
C GLU A 279 -32.34 9.42 26.08
N PRO A 280 -32.38 10.01 24.87
CA PRO A 280 -31.18 10.54 24.25
C PRO A 280 -30.58 11.73 24.98
N VAL A 281 -29.24 11.80 25.00
CA VAL A 281 -28.52 12.98 25.45
C VAL A 281 -28.46 13.98 24.30
N LYS A 282 -29.03 15.16 24.49
CA LYS A 282 -28.98 16.25 23.50
C LYS A 282 -27.55 16.74 23.24
N LEU A 283 -27.25 17.01 21.98
CA LEU A 283 -25.97 17.50 21.50
C LEU A 283 -26.16 18.67 20.53
N SER A 284 -25.08 19.38 20.25
CA SER A 284 -25.01 20.37 19.18
C SER A 284 -23.56 20.44 18.70
N VAL A 285 -23.19 19.47 17.86
CA VAL A 285 -21.84 19.36 17.30
C VAL A 285 -21.94 19.05 15.82
N THR A 286 -21.00 19.53 15.01
CA THR A 286 -20.93 19.21 13.59
C THR A 286 -20.13 17.93 13.37
N ALA A 287 -20.52 17.14 12.37
CA ALA A 287 -19.75 16.00 11.89
C ALA A 287 -19.85 15.92 10.36
N GLU A 288 -18.93 15.23 9.72
CA GLU A 288 -19.03 14.82 8.32
C GLU A 288 -19.51 13.38 8.22
N ILE A 289 -20.41 13.10 7.28
CA ILE A 289 -20.81 11.72 6.96
C ILE A 289 -19.62 11.00 6.30
N ASN A 290 -19.02 10.05 7.00
CA ASN A 290 -17.95 9.19 6.51
C ASN A 290 -18.53 7.83 6.14
N PHE A 291 -18.97 7.70 4.90
CA PHE A 291 -19.57 6.49 4.34
C PHE A 291 -18.86 6.08 3.04
N VAL A 292 -19.42 5.13 2.30
CA VAL A 292 -18.85 4.67 1.04
C VAL A 292 -18.92 5.81 0.00
N PRO A 293 -17.83 6.12 -0.74
CA PRO A 293 -17.82 7.16 -1.76
C PRO A 293 -18.94 6.98 -2.79
N ASN A 294 -19.62 8.08 -3.15
CA ASN A 294 -20.77 8.13 -4.07
C ASN A 294 -22.00 7.30 -3.65
N GLN A 295 -22.07 6.87 -2.38
CA GLN A 295 -23.23 6.17 -1.83
C GLN A 295 -23.96 7.05 -0.80
N LYS A 296 -25.17 6.61 -0.44
CA LYS A 296 -25.99 7.23 0.60
C LYS A 296 -26.07 6.35 1.84
N LEU A 297 -25.86 6.95 3.00
CA LEU A 297 -26.02 6.34 4.31
C LEU A 297 -27.50 6.31 4.69
N ALA A 298 -28.02 5.15 5.09
CA ALA A 298 -29.37 5.02 5.62
C ALA A 298 -29.50 5.63 7.02
N LEU A 299 -30.61 6.32 7.27
CA LEU A 299 -30.99 6.87 8.57
C LEU A 299 -32.29 6.22 9.07
N TYR A 300 -32.38 6.03 10.38
CA TYR A 300 -33.44 5.26 11.03
C TYR A 300 -34.29 6.14 11.97
N ASP A 301 -35.57 5.80 12.19
CA ASP A 301 -36.47 6.56 13.08
C ASP A 301 -36.04 6.53 14.56
N ARG A 302 -35.34 5.47 14.94
CA ARG A 302 -34.71 5.26 16.25
C ARG A 302 -33.58 4.23 16.12
N PRO A 303 -32.74 4.06 17.15
CA PRO A 303 -31.81 2.93 17.22
C PRO A 303 -32.50 1.60 16.92
N PHE A 304 -31.93 0.81 16.00
CA PHE A 304 -32.49 -0.47 15.52
C PHE A 304 -33.90 -0.38 14.91
N GLY A 305 -34.31 0.82 14.49
CA GLY A 305 -35.63 1.10 13.96
C GLY A 305 -35.78 0.84 12.46
N LYS A 306 -36.82 1.43 11.87
CA LYS A 306 -37.07 1.37 10.42
C LYS A 306 -36.27 2.46 9.73
N LYS A 307 -35.74 2.15 8.55
CA LYS A 307 -35.12 3.15 7.68
C LYS A 307 -36.20 4.16 7.27
N ILE A 308 -35.93 5.44 7.49
CA ILE A 308 -36.84 6.55 7.16
C ILE A 308 -36.23 7.58 6.22
N ASN A 309 -34.90 7.62 6.11
CA ASN A 309 -34.22 8.61 5.28
C ASN A 309 -32.84 8.11 4.82
N GLU A 310 -32.18 8.91 3.99
CA GLU A 310 -30.82 8.69 3.53
C GLU A 310 -30.05 10.01 3.43
N ILE A 311 -28.73 9.94 3.56
CA ILE A 311 -27.84 11.11 3.47
C ILE A 311 -26.57 10.79 2.68
N GLU A 312 -26.12 11.73 1.86
CA GLU A 312 -24.94 11.54 0.99
C GLU A 312 -23.63 11.52 1.78
N ASN A 313 -22.70 10.66 1.36
CA ASN A 313 -21.32 10.67 1.85
C ASN A 313 -20.65 12.04 1.69
N GLY A 314 -19.84 12.45 2.66
CA GLY A 314 -19.09 13.71 2.65
C GLY A 314 -19.89 14.95 3.04
N LYS A 315 -21.18 14.79 3.37
CA LYS A 315 -22.01 15.92 3.81
C LYS A 315 -21.68 16.29 5.26
N THR A 316 -21.46 17.57 5.50
CA THR A 316 -21.40 18.13 6.88
C THR A 316 -22.81 18.26 7.44
N VAL A 317 -23.00 17.76 8.67
CA VAL A 317 -24.29 17.64 9.35
C VAL A 317 -24.20 18.12 10.80
N LEU A 318 -25.33 18.53 11.37
CA LEU A 318 -25.48 18.80 12.80
C LEU A 318 -25.92 17.52 13.52
N ILE A 319 -25.19 17.15 14.56
CA ILE A 319 -25.54 16.07 15.46
C ILE A 319 -26.32 16.64 16.65
N THR A 320 -27.60 16.29 16.74
CA THR A 320 -28.57 16.90 17.68
C THR A 320 -28.79 16.06 18.94
N ALA A 321 -28.43 14.79 18.91
CA ALA A 321 -28.51 13.90 20.06
C ALA A 321 -27.60 12.68 19.91
N ARG A 322 -27.26 12.05 21.03
CA ARG A 322 -26.66 10.72 21.10
C ARG A 322 -27.50 9.79 21.95
N ASN A 323 -27.51 8.51 21.61
CA ASN A 323 -28.19 7.48 22.37
C ASN A 323 -27.35 6.20 22.39
N ARG A 324 -27.08 5.68 23.60
CA ARG A 324 -26.32 4.44 23.77
C ARG A 324 -27.32 3.32 24.05
N VAL A 325 -27.41 2.38 23.10
CA VAL A 325 -28.31 1.22 23.20
C VAL A 325 -27.48 -0.05 23.11
N GLY A 326 -27.39 -0.77 24.23
CA GLY A 326 -26.44 -1.88 24.39
C GLY A 326 -24.99 -1.45 24.18
N ARG A 327 -24.29 -2.09 23.24
CA ARG A 327 -22.89 -1.78 22.89
C ARG A 327 -22.74 -0.72 21.79
N MET A 328 -23.82 -0.35 21.11
CA MET A 328 -23.78 0.60 19.99
C MET A 328 -24.04 2.03 20.46
N LEU A 329 -23.39 2.98 19.77
CA LEU A 329 -23.57 4.40 20.00
C LEU A 329 -24.22 5.02 18.77
N TRP A 330 -25.43 5.52 18.94
CA TRP A 330 -26.25 6.12 17.90
C TRP A 330 -26.26 7.64 18.04
N PHE A 331 -26.42 8.33 16.92
CA PHE A 331 -26.45 9.78 16.80
C PHE A 331 -27.58 10.23 15.88
N GLU A 332 -28.31 11.26 16.31
CA GLU A 332 -29.35 11.91 15.52
C GLU A 332 -28.71 12.96 14.60
N VAL A 333 -28.96 12.83 13.30
CA VAL A 333 -28.34 13.62 12.23
C VAL A 333 -29.36 14.59 11.66
N ASP A 334 -29.16 15.91 11.83
CA ASP A 334 -30.02 16.99 11.32
C ASP A 334 -31.52 16.85 11.67
N GLY A 335 -31.87 16.05 12.68
CA GLY A 335 -33.27 15.64 12.94
C GLY A 335 -33.90 14.79 11.83
N LEU A 336 -33.10 14.31 10.86
CA LEU A 336 -33.52 13.47 9.72
C LEU A 336 -33.58 11.99 10.06
N GLY A 337 -32.89 11.57 11.12
CA GLY A 337 -32.89 10.20 11.64
C GLY A 337 -31.59 9.87 12.38
N TRP A 338 -31.49 8.60 12.79
CA TRP A 338 -30.41 8.06 13.60
C TRP A 338 -29.43 7.24 12.75
N THR A 339 -28.14 7.38 13.04
CA THR A 339 -27.06 6.51 12.51
C THR A 339 -26.06 6.16 13.61
N ILE A 340 -25.09 5.30 13.31
CA ILE A 340 -24.06 4.88 14.26
C ILE A 340 -22.76 5.68 14.10
N TRP A 341 -21.98 5.74 15.18
CA TRP A 341 -20.77 6.57 15.26
C TRP A 341 -19.72 6.25 14.19
N GLU A 342 -19.66 5.00 13.71
CA GLU A 342 -18.70 4.54 12.71
C GLU A 342 -18.80 5.30 11.38
N TYR A 343 -19.96 5.91 11.10
CA TYR A 343 -20.21 6.68 9.89
C TYR A 343 -20.09 8.19 10.06
N LEU A 344 -19.59 8.65 11.21
CA LEU A 344 -19.45 10.06 11.54
C LEU A 344 -17.99 10.40 11.81
N GLN A 345 -17.53 11.49 11.20
CA GLN A 345 -16.23 12.09 11.47
C GLN A 345 -16.45 13.44 12.15
N PHE A 346 -16.19 13.50 13.47
CA PHE A 346 -16.34 14.69 14.30
C PHE A 346 -15.14 15.63 14.22
#